data_AF-A0A378MHV6-F1
#
_entry.id   AF-A0A378MHV6-F1
#
_cell.length_a   1.000
_cell.length_b   1.000
_cell.length_c   1.000
_cell.angle_alpha   90.00
_cell.angle_beta   90.00
_cell.angle_gamma   90.00
#
_symmetry.space_group_name_H-M   'P 1'
#
loop_
_entity.id
_entity.type
_entity.pdbx_description
1 polymer ?
#
loop_
_entity_poly.entity_id
_entity_poly.type
_entity_poly.pdbx_seq_one_letter_code
_entity_poly.pdbx_strand_id
1 'polypeptide(L)'
;MGRAGRRGDLGFSKFMISLEDDLLADYDSKRWIKLREKLLRRAPRTGKPVNKLRLHTYVYEAQKRLEGANYDLRKELLSYDEVIDLQRKMVYQERNELLQRQKLGISSEKILREIAEQTFKVTGDEQTMEEAYKRQEEFLAGTSFPMSMEEIKREDPDVVIEKLINWHKGQREKIPAETMSAIEKEVYLNLMDQMWVMHLDEMVQLREGIHLRAYAQQDPLVMYQKEGGELFKNFNPSIIFISHMLCWNWNQMGW
;
A
#
# COMPACT_ATOMS: atom_id res chain seq x y z
N MET A 1 12.96 37.57 -4.13
CA MET A 1 13.82 38.45 -4.96
C MET A 1 13.18 38.85 -6.30
N GLY A 2 12.24 38.10 -6.88
CA GLY A 2 11.63 38.45 -8.18
C GLY A 2 10.39 39.35 -8.17
N ARG A 3 10.11 40.06 -7.06
CA ARG A 3 8.87 40.88 -6.93
C ARG A 3 9.11 42.39 -7.08
N ALA A 4 10.33 42.89 -6.81
CA ALA A 4 10.71 44.29 -7.02
C ALA A 4 11.38 44.45 -8.39
N GLY A 5 11.27 45.63 -9.00
CA GLY A 5 11.92 45.95 -10.28
C GLY A 5 11.46 45.13 -11.48
N ARG A 6 10.15 44.87 -11.58
CA ARG A 6 9.58 44.21 -12.76
C ARG A 6 9.73 45.14 -13.98
N ARG A 7 10.01 44.57 -15.16
CA ARG A 7 10.13 45.31 -16.44
C ARG A 7 11.17 46.44 -16.45
N GLY A 8 12.23 46.34 -15.65
CA GLY A 8 13.32 47.33 -15.65
C GLY A 8 13.10 48.52 -14.71
N ASP A 9 12.01 48.53 -13.95
CA ASP A 9 11.78 49.51 -12.90
C ASP A 9 12.87 49.43 -11.82
N LEU A 10 13.21 50.57 -11.22
CA LEU A 10 14.11 50.62 -10.07
C LEU A 10 13.46 49.94 -8.86
N GLY A 11 14.19 49.04 -8.20
CA GLY A 11 13.72 48.37 -7.00
C GLY A 11 14.84 47.67 -6.25
N PHE A 12 14.69 47.53 -4.93
CA PHE A 12 15.60 46.76 -4.11
C PHE A 12 14.82 45.83 -3.18
N SER A 13 15.44 44.69 -2.84
CA SER A 13 14.95 43.78 -1.81
C SER A 13 16.00 43.72 -0.71
N LYS A 14 15.57 43.87 0.53
CA LYS A 14 16.45 43.78 1.71
C LYS A 14 15.95 42.66 2.61
N PHE A 15 16.85 41.76 2.97
CA PHE A 15 16.57 40.68 3.91
C PHE A 15 17.07 41.07 5.30
N MET A 16 16.29 40.74 6.32
CA MET A 16 16.66 40.84 7.72
C MET A 16 16.51 39.44 8.32
N ILE A 17 17.54 38.99 9.04
CA ILE A 17 17.62 37.65 9.62
C ILE A 17 18.10 37.84 11.05
N SER A 18 17.52 37.10 12.00
CA SER A 18 17.97 37.06 13.39
C SER A 18 18.99 35.94 13.60
N LEU A 19 19.86 36.10 14.59
CA LEU A 19 20.79 35.03 15.02
C LEU A 19 20.07 33.87 15.73
N GLU A 20 18.78 34.03 15.99
CA GLU A 20 17.88 33.09 16.65
C GLU A 20 16.89 32.44 15.68
N ASP A 21 16.92 32.80 14.39
CA ASP A 21 16.05 32.18 13.39
C ASP A 21 16.40 30.68 13.24
N ASP A 22 15.38 29.84 13.05
CA ASP A 22 15.49 28.37 12.98
C ASP A 22 16.60 27.89 12.04
N LEU A 23 16.72 28.51 10.86
CA LEU A 23 17.77 28.23 9.87
C LEU A 23 19.19 28.25 10.48
N LEU A 24 19.45 29.21 11.36
CA LEU A 24 20.76 29.41 11.98
C LEU A 24 20.87 28.72 13.35
N ALA A 25 19.72 28.40 13.97
CA ALA A 25 19.65 27.62 15.20
C ALA A 25 20.08 26.16 14.94
N ASP A 26 19.59 25.56 13.85
CA ASP A 26 19.86 24.16 13.49
C ASP A 26 21.22 23.97 12.78
N TYR A 27 21.88 25.07 12.40
CA TYR A 27 23.16 25.01 11.71
C TYR A 27 24.33 24.70 12.67
N ASP A 28 24.58 23.40 12.87
CA ASP A 28 25.67 22.93 13.72
C ASP A 28 27.04 22.98 13.01
N SER A 29 27.67 24.15 13.03
CA SER A 29 29.05 24.36 12.59
C SER A 29 29.88 24.94 13.72
N LYS A 30 30.96 24.24 14.10
CA LYS A 30 31.89 24.70 15.18
C LYS A 30 32.40 26.13 14.96
N ARG A 31 32.57 26.54 13.69
CA ARG A 31 32.99 27.91 13.34
C ARG A 31 31.85 28.92 13.53
N TRP A 32 30.63 28.54 13.16
CA TRP A 32 29.43 29.34 13.35
C TRP A 32 29.10 29.54 14.82
N ILE A 33 29.08 28.47 15.63
CA ILE A 33 28.73 28.55 17.06
C ILE A 33 29.64 29.54 17.79
N LYS A 34 30.96 29.44 17.60
CA LYS A 34 31.94 30.38 18.19
C LYS A 34 31.71 31.83 17.72
N LEU A 35 31.35 32.01 16.45
CA LEU A 35 31.05 33.33 15.90
C LEU A 35 29.74 33.88 16.47
N ARG A 36 28.69 33.06 16.54
CA ARG A 36 27.36 33.38 17.10
C ARG A 36 27.48 33.80 18.56
N GLU A 37 28.15 33.03 19.40
CA GLU A 37 28.40 33.39 20.81
C GLU A 37 29.13 34.73 20.93
N LYS A 38 30.17 34.95 20.13
CA LYS A 38 30.92 36.21 20.11
C LYS A 38 30.04 37.38 19.66
N LEU A 39 29.14 37.15 18.71
CA LEU A 39 28.20 38.16 18.23
C LEU A 39 27.13 38.45 19.27
N LEU A 40 26.53 37.45 19.91
CA LEU A 40 25.55 37.63 20.99
C LEU A 40 26.17 38.40 22.18
N ARG A 41 27.42 38.10 22.55
CA ARG A 41 28.14 38.84 23.61
C ARG A 41 28.48 40.30 23.23
N ARG A 42 28.71 40.57 21.95
CA ARG A 42 29.07 41.91 21.44
C ARG A 42 27.89 42.68 20.86
N ALA A 43 26.73 42.04 20.74
CA ALA A 43 25.55 42.63 20.15
C ALA A 43 25.05 43.74 21.09
N PRO A 44 24.98 44.99 20.62
CA PRO A 44 24.43 46.04 21.45
C PRO A 44 22.91 45.84 21.56
N ARG A 45 22.36 45.79 22.78
CA ARG A 45 20.90 45.76 23.09
C ARG A 45 20.09 46.91 22.45
N THR A 46 20.77 47.80 21.72
CA THR A 46 20.27 48.97 21.00
C THR A 46 19.49 48.68 19.71
N GLY A 47 19.37 47.42 19.26
CA GLY A 47 18.60 47.06 18.05
C GLY A 47 19.25 47.41 16.71
N LYS A 48 20.55 47.76 16.67
CA LYS A 48 21.27 48.10 15.43
C LYS A 48 21.63 46.83 14.62
N PRO A 49 21.36 46.80 13.30
CA PRO A 49 21.68 45.65 12.46
C PRO A 49 23.19 45.48 12.28
N VAL A 50 23.67 44.24 12.40
CA VAL A 50 25.07 43.89 12.16
C VAL A 50 25.24 43.56 10.68
N ASN A 51 25.92 44.44 9.93
CA ASN A 51 26.26 44.18 8.53
C ASN A 51 27.74 43.79 8.41
N LYS A 52 28.04 42.50 8.44
CA LYS A 52 29.39 41.98 8.18
C LYS A 52 29.35 41.07 6.95
N LEU A 53 30.20 41.36 5.97
CA LEU A 53 30.31 40.59 4.71
C LEU A 53 30.44 39.08 4.91
N ARG A 54 31.09 38.63 6.00
CA ARG A 54 31.32 37.20 6.29
C ARG A 54 30.08 36.46 6.82
N LEU A 55 29.05 37.16 7.29
CA LEU A 55 27.83 36.51 7.81
C LEU A 55 27.01 35.87 6.69
N HIS A 56 27.00 36.49 5.51
CA HIS A 56 26.33 35.96 4.34
C HIS A 56 26.81 34.55 3.98
N THR A 57 28.11 34.26 4.09
CA THR A 57 28.67 32.93 3.80
C THR A 57 28.08 31.86 4.70
N TYR A 58 27.95 32.12 6.01
CA TYR A 58 27.36 31.16 6.94
C TYR A 58 25.87 30.95 6.68
N VAL A 59 25.13 32.00 6.36
CA VAL A 59 23.71 31.90 5.98
C VAL A 59 23.55 31.05 4.72
N TYR A 60 24.38 31.31 3.71
CA TYR A 60 24.38 30.54 2.47
C TYR A 60 24.75 29.07 2.69
N GLU A 61 25.78 28.78 3.50
CA GLU A 61 26.18 27.42 3.83
C GLU A 61 25.08 26.68 4.62
N ALA A 62 24.42 27.36 5.56
CA ALA A 62 23.28 26.80 6.29
C ALA A 62 22.12 26.47 5.35
N GLN A 63 21.76 27.39 4.45
CA GLN A 63 20.73 27.18 3.43
C GLN A 63 21.08 26.00 2.53
N LYS A 64 22.30 25.97 1.97
CA LYS A 64 22.73 24.90 1.09
C LYS A 64 22.69 23.53 1.78
N ARG A 65 23.07 23.47 3.07
CA ARG A 65 22.99 22.23 3.86
C ARG A 65 21.55 21.79 4.09
N LEU A 66 20.67 22.72 4.45
CA LEU A 66 19.25 22.45 4.67
C LEU A 66 18.56 22.00 3.38
N GLU A 67 18.84 22.68 2.26
CA GLU A 67 18.34 22.30 0.93
C GLU A 67 18.86 20.93 0.51
N GLY A 68 20.15 20.64 0.77
CA GLY A 68 20.73 19.32 0.54
C GLY A 68 20.02 18.23 1.34
N ALA A 69 19.83 18.43 2.64
CA ALA A 69 19.10 17.48 3.49
C ALA A 69 17.65 17.28 3.03
N ASN A 70 16.94 18.36 2.67
CA ASN A 70 15.60 18.27 2.10
C ASN A 70 15.56 17.55 0.75
N TYR A 71 16.59 17.73 -0.08
CA TYR A 71 16.72 17.03 -1.34
C TYR A 71 16.93 15.53 -1.12
N ASP A 72 17.82 15.16 -0.20
CA ASP A 72 18.08 13.75 0.15
C ASP A 72 16.83 13.07 0.70
N LEU A 73 16.12 13.72 1.63
CA LEU A 73 14.84 13.23 2.16
C LEU A 73 13.80 13.02 1.05
N ARG A 74 13.67 13.97 0.12
CA ARG A 74 12.72 13.84 -1.00
C ARG A 74 13.12 12.73 -1.97
N LYS A 75 14.42 12.54 -2.19
CA LYS A 75 14.92 11.44 -3.02
C LYS A 75 14.62 10.09 -2.39
N GLU A 76 14.76 9.97 -1.08
CA GLU A 76 14.39 8.77 -0.34
C GLU A 76 12.88 8.49 -0.46
N LEU A 77 12.04 9.49 -0.19
CA LEU A 77 10.57 9.39 -0.34
C LEU A 77 10.15 8.99 -1.75
N LEU A 78 10.77 9.59 -2.77
CA LEU A 78 10.51 9.24 -4.17
C LEU A 78 10.83 7.76 -4.45
N SER A 79 11.91 7.23 -3.88
CA SER A 79 12.30 5.83 -4.06
C SER A 79 11.23 4.85 -3.51
N TYR A 80 10.57 5.19 -2.40
CA TYR A 80 9.45 4.39 -1.88
C TYR A 80 8.22 4.51 -2.78
N ASP A 81 7.90 5.71 -3.24
CA ASP A 81 6.76 5.97 -4.13
C ASP A 81 6.92 5.25 -5.48
N GLU A 82 8.14 5.12 -6.00
CA GLU A 82 8.44 4.37 -7.24
C GLU A 82 8.01 2.90 -7.17
N VAL A 83 8.14 2.26 -6.01
CA VAL A 83 7.70 0.86 -5.81
C VAL A 83 6.18 0.75 -5.94
N ILE A 84 5.46 1.64 -5.27
CA ILE A 84 3.99 1.67 -5.32
C ILE A 84 3.51 2.04 -6.73
N ASP A 85 4.18 2.97 -7.41
CA ASP A 85 3.82 3.37 -8.78
C ASP A 85 3.96 2.21 -9.78
N LEU A 86 5.02 1.41 -9.64
CA LEU A 86 5.24 0.23 -10.47
C LEU A 86 4.14 -0.82 -10.26
N GLN A 87 3.80 -1.11 -9.00
CA GLN A 87 2.70 -2.02 -8.66
C GLN A 87 1.36 -1.48 -9.18
N ARG A 88 1.08 -0.19 -8.98
CA ARG A 88 -0.12 0.48 -9.48
C ARG A 88 -0.26 0.34 -10.99
N LYS A 89 0.82 0.56 -11.75
CA LYS A 89 0.80 0.38 -13.21
C LYS A 89 0.40 -1.04 -13.62
N MET A 90 0.94 -2.05 -12.93
CA MET A 90 0.59 -3.45 -13.18
C MET A 90 -0.90 -3.73 -12.89
N VAL A 91 -1.39 -3.30 -11.72
CA VAL A 91 -2.80 -3.50 -11.33
C VAL A 91 -3.75 -2.80 -12.31
N TYR A 92 -3.46 -1.56 -12.67
CA TYR A 92 -4.31 -0.80 -13.60
C TYR A 92 -4.26 -1.37 -15.02
N GLN A 93 -3.11 -1.91 -15.44
CA GLN A 93 -3.02 -2.62 -16.71
C GLN A 93 -3.95 -3.85 -16.71
N GLU A 94 -3.86 -4.71 -15.69
CA GLU A 94 -4.71 -5.90 -15.59
C GLU A 94 -6.19 -5.54 -15.49
N ARG A 95 -6.54 -4.54 -14.68
CA ARG A 95 -7.90 -3.99 -14.57
C ARG A 95 -8.45 -3.53 -15.92
N ASN A 96 -7.64 -2.81 -16.69
CA ASN A 96 -8.04 -2.31 -18.02
C ASN A 96 -8.19 -3.45 -19.02
N GLU A 97 -7.32 -4.46 -18.98
CA GLU A 97 -7.46 -5.66 -19.79
C GLU A 97 -8.75 -6.41 -19.47
N LEU A 98 -9.10 -6.56 -18.19
CA LEU A 98 -10.35 -7.19 -17.75
C LEU A 98 -11.57 -6.41 -18.22
N LEU A 99 -11.53 -5.08 -18.14
CA LEU A 99 -12.59 -4.21 -18.67
C LEU A 99 -12.81 -4.38 -20.18
N GLN A 100 -11.77 -4.66 -20.95
CA GLN A 100 -11.88 -4.85 -22.40
C GLN A 100 -12.26 -6.27 -22.80
N ARG A 101 -11.93 -7.28 -21.99
CA ARG A 101 -12.28 -8.69 -22.26
C ARG A 101 -13.80 -8.90 -22.21
N GLN A 102 -14.33 -9.63 -23.19
CA GLN A 102 -15.73 -10.08 -23.21
C GLN A 102 -15.96 -11.30 -22.29
N LYS A 103 -14.96 -12.16 -22.15
CA LYS A 103 -14.97 -13.32 -21.25
C LYS A 103 -13.68 -13.32 -20.43
N LEU A 104 -13.77 -13.65 -19.15
CA LEU A 104 -12.61 -13.65 -18.26
C LEU A 104 -11.57 -14.72 -18.64
N GLY A 105 -11.99 -15.81 -19.31
CA GLY A 105 -11.11 -16.94 -19.66
C GLY A 105 -10.65 -17.76 -18.45
N ILE A 106 -11.08 -17.37 -17.25
CA ILE A 106 -10.84 -18.03 -15.99
C ILE A 106 -12.01 -18.98 -15.74
N SER A 107 -11.72 -20.27 -15.56
CA SER A 107 -12.75 -21.21 -15.14
C SER A 107 -12.99 -21.05 -13.65
N SER A 108 -14.15 -20.53 -13.28
CA SER A 108 -14.64 -20.46 -11.90
C SER A 108 -14.50 -21.82 -11.18
N GLU A 109 -14.66 -22.93 -11.92
CA GLU A 109 -14.54 -24.29 -11.41
C GLU A 109 -13.10 -24.65 -11.01
N LYS A 110 -12.11 -24.19 -11.80
CA LYS A 110 -10.71 -24.49 -11.52
C LYS A 110 -10.25 -23.78 -10.24
N ILE A 111 -10.67 -22.54 -10.07
CA ILE A 111 -10.34 -21.77 -8.86
C ILE A 111 -11.13 -22.28 -7.66
N LEU A 112 -12.42 -22.58 -7.83
CA LEU A 112 -13.23 -23.20 -6.77
C LEU A 112 -12.58 -24.47 -6.25
N ARG A 113 -12.06 -25.30 -7.15
CA ARG A 113 -11.31 -26.51 -6.78
C ARG A 113 -10.07 -26.19 -5.94
N GLU A 114 -9.26 -25.21 -6.35
CA GLU A 114 -8.05 -24.82 -5.63
C GLU A 114 -8.35 -24.29 -4.21
N ILE A 115 -9.37 -23.42 -4.08
CA ILE A 115 -9.79 -22.89 -2.77
C ILE A 115 -10.38 -24.01 -1.90
N ALA A 116 -11.18 -24.89 -2.48
CA ALA A 116 -11.78 -26.01 -1.77
C ALA A 116 -10.70 -27.00 -1.29
N GLU A 117 -9.68 -27.27 -2.11
CA GLU A 117 -8.52 -28.06 -1.68
C GLU A 117 -7.80 -27.41 -0.48
N GLN A 118 -7.55 -26.10 -0.51
CA GLN A 118 -6.93 -25.40 0.62
C GLN A 118 -7.79 -25.38 1.89
N THR A 119 -9.12 -25.38 1.74
CA THR A 119 -10.06 -25.26 2.86
C THR A 119 -10.43 -26.61 3.48
N PHE A 120 -10.58 -27.65 2.66
CA PHE A 120 -11.03 -28.97 3.09
C PHE A 120 -9.88 -29.97 3.30
N LYS A 121 -8.73 -29.83 2.60
CA LYS A 121 -7.56 -30.70 2.79
C LYS A 121 -6.59 -30.18 3.85
N VAL A 122 -7.12 -29.72 4.98
CA VAL A 122 -6.30 -29.30 6.11
C VAL A 122 -5.90 -30.55 6.90
N THR A 123 -4.59 -30.71 7.13
CA THR A 123 -4.06 -31.77 8.00
C THR A 123 -3.29 -31.10 9.13
N GLY A 124 -3.62 -31.42 10.38
CA GLY A 124 -2.94 -30.84 11.53
C GLY A 124 -3.53 -31.28 12.87
N ASP A 125 -3.05 -30.62 13.92
CA ASP A 125 -3.39 -30.85 15.32
C ASP A 125 -4.85 -30.50 15.62
N GLU A 126 -5.35 -30.88 16.81
CA GLU A 126 -6.76 -30.72 17.20
C GLU A 126 -7.24 -29.25 17.15
N GLN A 127 -6.38 -28.28 17.52
CA GLN A 127 -6.66 -26.84 17.38
C GLN A 127 -6.74 -26.39 15.91
N THR A 128 -5.84 -26.88 15.07
CA THR A 128 -5.82 -26.58 13.63
C THR A 128 -7.08 -27.10 12.95
N MET A 129 -7.60 -28.24 13.40
CA MET A 129 -8.85 -28.82 12.90
C MET A 129 -10.08 -28.00 13.32
N GLU A 130 -10.11 -27.47 14.54
CA GLU A 130 -11.21 -26.61 15.00
C GLU A 130 -11.27 -25.29 14.22
N GLU A 131 -10.11 -24.66 13.97
CA GLU A 131 -10.00 -23.50 13.11
C GLU A 131 -10.39 -23.80 11.65
N ALA A 132 -10.02 -24.99 11.14
CA ALA A 132 -10.40 -25.43 9.80
C ALA A 132 -11.92 -25.60 9.68
N TYR A 133 -12.58 -26.20 10.68
CA TYR A 133 -14.03 -26.35 10.67
C TYR A 133 -14.75 -25.00 10.70
N LYS A 134 -14.24 -24.03 11.49
CA LYS A 134 -14.79 -22.68 11.50
C LYS A 134 -14.63 -22.00 10.13
N ARG A 135 -13.47 -22.13 9.48
CA ARG A 135 -13.25 -21.64 8.12
C ARG A 135 -14.17 -22.31 7.09
N GLN A 136 -14.40 -23.63 7.21
CA GLN A 136 -15.32 -24.36 6.34
C GLN A 136 -16.77 -23.90 6.54
N GLU A 137 -17.18 -23.65 7.78
CA GLU A 137 -18.49 -23.10 8.10
C GLU A 137 -18.66 -21.69 7.54
N GLU A 138 -17.68 -20.80 7.74
CA GLU A 138 -17.67 -19.44 7.17
C GLU A 138 -17.68 -19.46 5.64
N PHE A 139 -16.95 -20.39 5.03
CA PHE A 139 -16.89 -20.57 3.58
C PHE A 139 -18.23 -21.02 2.98
N LEU A 140 -18.96 -21.88 3.68
CA LEU A 140 -20.28 -22.35 3.27
C LEU A 140 -21.42 -21.46 3.77
N ALA A 141 -21.15 -20.54 4.70
CA ALA A 141 -22.14 -19.65 5.27
C ALA A 141 -22.76 -18.78 4.17
N GLY A 142 -24.10 -18.77 4.12
CA GLY A 142 -24.86 -18.04 3.09
C GLY A 142 -25.02 -18.79 1.76
N THR A 143 -24.46 -20.00 1.62
CA THR A 143 -24.72 -20.87 0.46
C THR A 143 -25.90 -21.81 0.71
N SER A 144 -26.59 -22.23 -0.35
CA SER A 144 -27.59 -23.31 -0.31
C SER A 144 -26.96 -24.67 -0.65
N PHE A 145 -25.72 -24.90 -0.20
CA PHE A 145 -25.03 -26.17 -0.42
C PHE A 145 -25.79 -27.30 0.31
N PRO A 146 -26.15 -28.41 -0.36
CA PRO A 146 -27.09 -29.41 0.18
C PRO A 146 -26.45 -30.40 1.15
N MET A 147 -25.36 -30.02 1.84
CA MET A 147 -24.67 -30.85 2.82
C MET A 147 -24.51 -30.08 4.13
N SER A 148 -24.82 -30.76 5.23
CA SER A 148 -24.63 -30.23 6.57
C SER A 148 -23.16 -30.32 7.00
N MET A 149 -22.77 -29.48 7.96
CA MET A 149 -21.41 -29.51 8.51
C MET A 149 -21.06 -30.85 9.16
N GLU A 150 -22.04 -31.58 9.69
CA GLU A 150 -21.84 -32.92 10.26
C GLU A 150 -21.54 -33.99 9.22
N GLU A 151 -22.09 -33.86 8.02
CA GLU A 151 -21.81 -34.74 6.88
C GLU A 151 -20.42 -34.44 6.30
N ILE A 152 -20.05 -33.15 6.19
CA ILE A 152 -18.73 -32.71 5.72
C ILE A 152 -17.61 -33.25 6.61
N LYS A 153 -17.83 -33.28 7.94
CA LYS A 153 -16.84 -33.80 8.91
C LYS A 153 -16.61 -35.32 8.81
N ARG A 154 -17.58 -36.07 8.27
CA ARG A 154 -17.54 -37.54 8.19
C ARG A 154 -17.11 -38.06 6.84
N GLU A 155 -17.31 -37.26 5.79
CA GLU A 155 -16.98 -37.62 4.42
C GLU A 155 -15.50 -37.35 4.10
N ASP A 156 -14.98 -38.00 3.07
CA ASP A 156 -13.65 -37.70 2.55
C ASP A 156 -13.62 -36.28 1.92
N PRO A 157 -12.60 -35.45 2.22
CA PRO A 157 -12.46 -34.11 1.63
C PRO A 157 -12.57 -34.08 0.10
N ASP A 158 -12.03 -35.09 -0.61
CA ASP A 158 -12.10 -35.15 -2.07
C ASP A 158 -13.54 -35.31 -2.57
N VAL A 159 -14.37 -36.08 -1.84
CA VAL A 159 -15.78 -36.26 -2.17
C VAL A 159 -16.58 -34.98 -1.93
N VAL A 160 -16.26 -34.25 -0.86
CA VAL A 160 -16.89 -32.95 -0.56
C VAL A 160 -16.56 -31.93 -1.66
N ILE A 161 -15.29 -31.87 -2.10
CA ILE A 161 -14.84 -30.97 -3.16
C ILE A 161 -15.56 -31.28 -4.49
N GLU A 162 -15.66 -32.54 -4.88
CA GLU A 162 -16.38 -32.92 -6.11
C GLU A 162 -17.87 -32.57 -6.04
N LYS A 163 -18.53 -32.82 -4.90
CA LYS A 163 -19.93 -32.44 -4.69
C LYS A 163 -20.13 -30.92 -4.76
N LEU A 164 -19.20 -30.14 -4.18
CA LEU A 164 -19.22 -28.68 -4.24
C LEU A 164 -19.10 -28.16 -5.68
N ILE A 165 -18.17 -28.71 -6.46
CA ILE A 165 -17.96 -28.31 -7.86
C ILE A 165 -19.19 -28.67 -8.71
N ASN A 166 -19.77 -29.85 -8.52
CA ASN A 166 -20.98 -30.27 -9.25
C ASN A 166 -22.19 -29.41 -8.87
N TRP A 167 -22.34 -29.08 -7.59
CA TRP A 167 -23.37 -28.14 -7.14
C TRP A 167 -23.18 -26.77 -7.80
N HIS A 168 -21.97 -26.22 -7.79
CA HIS A 168 -21.66 -24.93 -8.42
C HIS A 168 -21.97 -24.95 -9.92
N LYS A 169 -21.61 -26.02 -10.64
CA LYS A 169 -21.98 -26.22 -12.05
C LYS A 169 -23.49 -26.18 -12.26
N GLY A 170 -24.25 -26.91 -11.44
CA GLY A 170 -25.71 -26.93 -11.52
C GLY A 170 -26.35 -25.58 -11.21
N GLN A 171 -25.78 -24.78 -10.31
CA GLN A 171 -26.26 -23.40 -10.09
C GLN A 171 -25.91 -22.49 -11.27
N ARG A 172 -24.71 -22.63 -11.84
CA ARG A 172 -24.26 -21.84 -12.99
C ARG A 172 -25.12 -22.07 -14.23
N GLU A 173 -25.54 -23.31 -14.47
CA GLU A 173 -26.41 -23.67 -15.61
C GLU A 173 -27.79 -22.99 -15.57
N LYS A 174 -28.27 -22.58 -14.38
CA LYS A 174 -29.54 -21.85 -14.25
C LYS A 174 -29.45 -20.42 -14.77
N ILE A 175 -28.24 -19.86 -14.88
CA ILE A 175 -28.01 -18.47 -15.27
C ILE A 175 -27.49 -18.46 -16.72
N PRO A 176 -28.04 -17.61 -17.61
CA PRO A 176 -27.51 -17.45 -18.96
C PRO A 176 -26.02 -17.12 -18.94
N ALA A 177 -25.24 -17.75 -19.82
CA ALA A 177 -23.79 -17.63 -19.83
C ALA A 177 -23.29 -16.19 -20.00
N GLU A 178 -24.03 -15.35 -20.72
CA GLU A 178 -23.72 -13.93 -20.92
C GLU A 178 -23.87 -13.14 -19.60
N THR A 179 -24.97 -13.36 -18.88
CA THR A 179 -25.24 -12.73 -17.58
C THR A 179 -24.21 -13.17 -16.54
N MET A 180 -23.89 -14.46 -16.49
CA MET A 180 -22.87 -14.99 -15.58
C MET A 180 -21.50 -14.36 -15.84
N SER A 181 -21.09 -14.25 -17.11
CA SER A 181 -19.80 -13.62 -17.46
C SER A 181 -19.76 -12.13 -17.07
N ALA A 182 -20.90 -11.42 -17.13
CA ALA A 182 -20.97 -10.03 -16.70
C ALA A 182 -20.85 -9.91 -15.17
N ILE A 183 -21.56 -10.76 -14.41
CA ILE A 183 -21.50 -10.83 -12.95
C ILE A 183 -20.07 -11.17 -12.49
N GLU A 184 -19.48 -12.24 -13.04
CA GLU A 184 -18.11 -12.67 -12.72
C GLU A 184 -17.14 -11.50 -12.93
N LYS A 185 -17.28 -10.74 -14.03
CA LYS A 185 -16.43 -9.60 -14.32
C LYS A 185 -16.61 -8.45 -13.33
N GLU A 186 -17.84 -8.11 -12.99
CA GLU A 186 -18.14 -7.05 -12.03
C GLU A 186 -17.61 -7.38 -10.63
N VAL A 187 -17.85 -8.62 -10.17
CA VAL A 187 -17.33 -9.10 -8.89
C VAL A 187 -15.79 -9.08 -8.89
N TYR A 188 -15.15 -9.41 -10.01
CA TYR A 188 -13.68 -9.42 -10.10
C TYR A 188 -13.12 -8.02 -9.97
N LEU A 189 -13.69 -7.07 -10.71
CA LEU A 189 -13.25 -5.68 -10.69
C LEU A 189 -13.45 -5.07 -9.31
N ASN A 190 -14.60 -5.29 -8.69
CA ASN A 190 -14.90 -4.79 -7.35
C ASN A 190 -13.94 -5.35 -6.31
N LEU A 191 -13.64 -6.65 -6.39
CA LEU A 191 -12.69 -7.24 -5.45
C LEU A 191 -11.27 -6.74 -5.72
N MET A 192 -10.82 -6.69 -6.97
CA MET A 192 -9.49 -6.16 -7.29
C MET A 192 -9.30 -4.75 -6.72
N ASP A 193 -10.34 -3.91 -6.81
CA ASP A 193 -10.33 -2.56 -6.24
C ASP A 193 -10.25 -2.60 -4.70
N GLN A 194 -11.02 -3.47 -4.02
CA GLN A 194 -10.96 -3.63 -2.55
C GLN A 194 -9.61 -4.16 -2.07
N MET A 195 -9.10 -5.20 -2.72
CA MET A 195 -7.80 -5.78 -2.43
C MET A 195 -6.67 -4.76 -2.61
N TRP A 196 -6.79 -3.90 -3.61
CA TRP A 196 -5.78 -2.89 -3.87
C TRP A 196 -5.73 -1.86 -2.76
N VAL A 197 -6.90 -1.48 -2.19
CA VAL A 197 -6.96 -0.62 -1.01
C VAL A 197 -6.28 -1.27 0.19
N MET A 198 -6.58 -2.56 0.46
CA MET A 198 -5.93 -3.28 1.57
C MET A 198 -4.41 -3.38 1.38
N HIS A 199 -3.95 -3.69 0.16
CA HIS A 199 -2.52 -3.70 -0.17
C HIS A 199 -1.87 -2.33 0.04
N LEU A 200 -2.54 -1.24 -0.34
CA LEU A 200 -2.03 0.11 -0.08
C LEU A 200 -1.88 0.39 1.42
N ASP A 201 -2.86 -0.02 2.23
CA ASP A 201 -2.78 0.12 3.68
C ASP A 201 -1.61 -0.70 4.27
N GLU A 202 -1.42 -1.94 3.81
CA GLU A 202 -0.28 -2.78 4.18
C GLU A 202 1.06 -2.14 3.78
N MET A 203 1.15 -1.55 2.59
CA MET A 203 2.35 -0.85 2.13
C MET A 203 2.65 0.41 2.95
N VAL A 204 1.63 1.10 3.46
CA VAL A 204 1.79 2.23 4.40
C VAL A 204 2.33 1.74 5.74
N GLN A 205 1.72 0.69 6.31
CA GLN A 205 2.18 0.10 7.57
C GLN A 205 3.61 -0.44 7.45
N LEU A 206 3.93 -1.09 6.33
CA LEU A 206 5.27 -1.59 6.04
C LEU A 206 6.28 -0.45 6.03
N ARG A 207 5.96 0.68 5.38
CA ARG A 207 6.84 1.86 5.33
C ARG A 207 7.09 2.44 6.71
N GLU A 208 6.08 2.52 7.57
CA GLU A 208 6.23 3.01 8.93
C GLU A 208 7.09 2.06 9.80
N GLY A 209 6.92 0.75 9.63
CA GLY A 209 7.65 -0.27 10.37
C GLY A 209 9.08 -0.55 9.88
N ILE A 210 9.44 -0.17 8.66
CA ILE A 210 10.75 -0.50 8.05
C ILE A 210 11.91 0.17 8.80
N HIS A 211 11.69 1.40 9.30
CA HIS A 211 12.72 2.16 10.02
C HIS A 211 13.07 1.56 11.39
N LEU A 212 12.13 0.85 12.02
CA LEU A 212 12.38 0.12 13.27
C LEU A 212 13.27 -1.11 13.04
N ARG A 213 13.27 -1.67 11.82
CA ARG A 213 14.04 -2.87 11.43
C ARG A 213 15.41 -2.54 10.82
N ALA A 214 15.61 -1.29 10.40
CA ALA A 214 16.90 -0.76 9.93
C ALA A 214 18.07 -0.91 10.93
N TYR A 215 17.77 -1.17 12.21
CA TYR A 215 18.75 -1.51 13.24
C TYR A 215 19.61 -2.74 12.89
N ALA A 216 19.18 -3.58 11.93
CA ALA A 216 19.91 -4.76 11.46
C ALA A 216 20.99 -4.49 10.39
N GLN A 217 21.42 -3.24 10.19
CA GLN A 217 22.45 -2.83 9.20
C GLN A 217 22.07 -3.09 7.73
N GLN A 218 20.77 -3.28 7.44
CA GLN A 218 20.26 -3.43 6.09
C GLN A 218 19.63 -2.12 5.61
N ASP A 219 19.79 -1.83 4.33
CA ASP A 219 19.18 -0.65 3.70
C ASP A 219 17.64 -0.75 3.77
N PRO A 220 16.96 0.21 4.43
CA PRO A 220 15.50 0.20 4.57
C PRO A 220 14.77 0.13 3.23
N LEU A 221 15.29 0.79 2.18
CA LEU A 221 14.68 0.79 0.87
C LEU A 221 14.71 -0.59 0.23
N VAL A 222 15.83 -1.32 0.37
CA VAL A 222 15.97 -2.68 -0.16
C VAL A 222 15.02 -3.63 0.56
N MET A 223 14.87 -3.48 1.87
CA MET A 223 13.91 -4.26 2.66
C MET A 223 12.47 -3.97 2.24
N TYR A 224 12.13 -2.69 2.06
CA TYR A 224 10.81 -2.28 1.60
C TYR A 224 10.48 -2.84 0.21
N GLN A 225 11.43 -2.79 -0.72
CA GLN A 225 11.27 -3.37 -2.06
C GLN A 225 11.04 -4.89 -2.00
N LYS A 226 11.79 -5.59 -1.14
CA LYS A 226 11.67 -7.04 -0.98
C LYS A 226 10.34 -7.43 -0.34
N GLU A 227 10.03 -6.90 0.83
CA GLU A 227 8.81 -7.22 1.57
C GLU A 227 7.56 -6.72 0.84
N GLY A 228 7.61 -5.51 0.27
CA GLY A 228 6.52 -4.97 -0.54
C GLY A 228 6.30 -5.78 -1.82
N GLY A 229 7.36 -6.38 -2.37
CA GLY A 229 7.25 -7.36 -3.46
C GLY A 229 6.62 -8.68 -3.03
N GLU A 230 6.83 -9.12 -1.79
CA GLU A 230 6.17 -10.31 -1.21
C GLU A 230 4.69 -10.03 -0.93
N LEU A 231 4.36 -8.88 -0.34
CA LEU A 231 2.98 -8.41 -0.17
C LEU A 231 2.26 -8.35 -1.53
N PHE A 232 2.91 -7.80 -2.56
CA PHE A 232 2.34 -7.72 -3.89
C PHE A 232 2.14 -9.09 -4.57
N LYS A 233 2.94 -10.11 -4.23
CA LYS A 233 2.69 -11.49 -4.69
C LYS A 233 1.50 -12.12 -3.97
N ASN A 234 1.31 -11.78 -2.70
CA ASN A 234 0.17 -12.22 -1.90
C ASN A 234 -1.12 -11.48 -2.28
N PHE A 235 -1.00 -10.25 -2.80
CA PHE A 235 -2.01 -9.57 -3.60
C PHE A 235 -2.24 -10.37 -4.91
N ASN A 236 -2.92 -11.51 -4.78
CA ASN A 236 -3.41 -12.28 -5.91
C ASN A 236 -4.94 -12.11 -5.98
N PRO A 237 -5.46 -11.17 -6.78
CA PRO A 237 -6.89 -10.92 -6.87
C PRO A 237 -7.67 -12.17 -7.28
N SER A 238 -7.05 -13.11 -7.99
CA SER A 238 -7.70 -14.34 -8.46
C SER A 238 -8.08 -15.32 -7.34
N ILE A 239 -7.33 -15.36 -6.24
CA ILE A 239 -7.58 -16.31 -5.13
C ILE A 239 -8.74 -15.79 -4.25
N ILE A 240 -8.79 -14.49 -4.00
CA ILE A 240 -9.81 -13.89 -3.12
C ILE A 240 -11.12 -13.66 -3.90
N PHE A 241 -11.05 -13.52 -5.24
CA PHE A 241 -12.19 -13.30 -6.15
C PHE A 241 -13.33 -14.29 -5.92
N ILE A 242 -12.99 -15.54 -5.63
CA ILE A 242 -13.99 -16.59 -5.54
C ILE A 242 -14.39 -16.94 -4.11
N SER A 243 -13.57 -16.64 -3.10
CA SER A 243 -14.09 -16.56 -1.72
C SER A 243 -15.27 -15.58 -1.67
N HIS A 244 -15.12 -14.43 -2.32
CA HIS A 244 -16.18 -13.43 -2.38
C HIS A 244 -17.34 -13.83 -3.31
N MET A 245 -17.09 -14.53 -4.43
CA MET A 245 -18.14 -15.04 -5.33
C MET A 245 -18.98 -16.17 -4.71
N LEU A 246 -18.40 -16.96 -3.79
CA LEU A 246 -19.12 -17.99 -3.03
C LEU A 246 -19.93 -17.38 -1.88
N CYS A 247 -19.36 -16.36 -1.20
CA CYS A 247 -20.06 -15.60 -0.16
C CYS A 247 -21.11 -14.63 -0.70
N TRP A 248 -21.03 -14.23 -1.98
CA TRP A 248 -22.08 -13.45 -2.63
C TRP A 248 -23.32 -14.32 -2.78
N ASN A 249 -24.12 -14.20 -1.73
CA ASN A 249 -25.43 -14.75 -1.48
C ASN A 249 -26.22 -14.90 -2.78
N TRP A 250 -26.26 -16.12 -3.31
CA TRP A 250 -27.09 -16.49 -4.45
C TRP A 250 -28.59 -16.24 -4.15
N ASN A 251 -28.96 -16.03 -2.88
CA ASN A 251 -30.29 -15.58 -2.45
C ASN A 251 -30.56 -14.07 -2.63
N GLN A 252 -29.55 -13.21 -2.75
CA GLN A 252 -29.76 -11.76 -2.99
C GLN A 252 -30.15 -11.47 -4.45
N MET A 253 -29.97 -12.44 -5.35
CA MET A 253 -30.34 -12.31 -6.77
C MET A 253 -31.79 -12.67 -7.09
N GLY A 254 -32.62 -13.02 -6.10
CA GLY A 254 -34.08 -13.06 -6.23
C GLY A 254 -34.59 -13.81 -7.47
N TRP A 255 -34.36 -15.12 -7.51
CA TRP A 255 -35.10 -16.07 -8.35
C TRP A 255 -35.52 -17.28 -7.52
#